data_AF-A0A060YWB1-F1
#
_entry.id   AF-A0A060YWB1-F1
#
_cell.length_a   1.000
_cell.length_b   1.000
_cell.length_c   1.000
_cell.angle_alpha   90.00
_cell.angle_beta   90.00
_cell.angle_gamma   90.00
#
_symmetry.space_group_name_H-M   'P 1'
#
loop_
_entity.id
_entity.type
_entity.pdbx_description
1 polymer ?
#
loop_
_entity_poly.entity_id
_entity_poly.type
_entity_poly.pdbx_seq_one_letter_code
_entity_poly.pdbx_strand_id
1 'polypeptide(L)'
;MLRRPCRCLLAFLIIVTIIILSGGATLAWYFLEYRVWVLEPRVQQQYTARLSILNRNYSSGLSSHTSPAFTAQAKEVQDMVRRIVKGSDLSRYFNSTKVFAFGYIKPDLEIQVQIHIYVMYFYT
;
A
#
# COMPACT_ATOMS: atom_id res chain seq x y z
N MET A 1 -26.76 57.74 4.31
CA MET A 1 -26.08 57.63 5.62
C MET A 1 -25.46 56.24 5.75
N LEU A 2 -24.16 56.09 5.46
CA LEU A 2 -23.46 54.81 5.63
C LEU A 2 -23.29 54.55 7.13
N ARG A 3 -24.07 53.60 7.66
CA ARG A 3 -24.06 53.20 9.08
C ARG A 3 -22.70 52.57 9.38
N ARG A 4 -21.81 53.30 10.08
CA ARG A 4 -20.50 52.77 10.50
C ARG A 4 -20.74 51.52 11.35
N PRO A 5 -20.32 50.32 10.91
CA PRO A 5 -20.46 49.13 11.73
C PRO A 5 -19.66 49.34 13.02
N CYS A 6 -20.29 49.04 14.16
CA CYS A 6 -19.64 49.16 15.47
C CYS A 6 -18.38 48.28 15.46
N ARG A 7 -17.23 48.81 15.87
CA ARG A 7 -15.92 48.10 15.83
C ARG A 7 -15.98 46.74 16.53
N CYS A 8 -16.79 46.62 17.59
CA CYS A 8 -17.04 45.37 18.30
C CYS A 8 -17.78 44.32 17.44
N LEU A 9 -18.72 44.77 16.60
CA LEU A 9 -19.51 43.91 15.72
C LEU A 9 -18.64 43.36 14.57
N LEU A 10 -17.75 44.20 14.03
CA LEU A 10 -16.71 43.76 13.08
C LEU A 10 -15.74 42.76 13.71
N ALA A 11 -15.23 43.04 14.91
CA ALA A 11 -14.34 42.12 15.62
C ALA A 11 -15.03 40.77 15.90
N PHE A 12 -16.30 40.79 16.31
CA PHE A 12 -17.08 39.57 16.54
C PHE A 12 -17.22 38.74 15.25
N LEU A 13 -17.55 39.37 14.12
CA LEU A 13 -17.67 38.67 12.83
C LEU A 13 -16.33 38.06 12.39
N ILE A 14 -15.22 38.76 12.59
CA ILE A 14 -13.89 38.24 12.28
C ILE A 14 -13.57 37.01 13.12
N ILE A 15 -13.82 37.06 14.43
CA ILE A 15 -13.58 35.93 15.34
C ILE A 15 -14.44 34.72 14.94
N VAL A 16 -15.72 34.93 14.66
CA VAL A 16 -16.63 33.85 14.20
C VAL A 16 -16.12 33.24 12.91
N THR A 17 -15.64 34.05 11.96
CA THR A 17 -15.11 33.56 10.68
C THR A 17 -13.87 32.69 10.90
N ILE A 18 -12.96 33.09 11.79
CA ILE A 18 -11.75 32.30 12.13
C ILE A 18 -12.14 30.97 12.80
N ILE A 19 -13.13 30.98 13.69
CA ILE A 19 -13.62 29.75 14.34
C ILE A 19 -14.21 28.80 13.30
N ILE A 20 -15.03 29.32 12.38
CA ILE A 20 -15.62 28.49 11.32
C ILE A 20 -14.55 27.93 10.37
N LEU A 21 -13.56 28.74 9.99
CA LEU A 21 -12.48 28.28 9.11
C LEU A 21 -11.61 27.21 9.78
N SER A 22 -11.23 27.43 11.04
CA SER A 22 -10.42 26.45 11.78
C SER A 22 -11.20 25.18 12.10
N GLY A 23 -12.47 25.31 12.52
CA GLY A 23 -13.39 24.19 12.70
C GLY A 23 -13.62 23.41 11.41
N GLY A 24 -13.85 24.09 10.29
CA GLY A 24 -14.05 23.46 8.98
C GLY A 24 -12.79 22.74 8.50
N ALA A 25 -11.62 23.36 8.64
CA ALA A 25 -10.35 22.75 8.24
C ALA A 25 -10.03 21.49 9.09
N THR A 26 -10.25 21.56 10.40
CA THR A 26 -10.05 20.41 11.30
C THR A 26 -11.04 19.29 11.02
N LEU A 27 -12.31 19.60 10.77
CA LEU A 27 -13.30 18.61 10.35
C LEU A 27 -12.93 17.97 9.01
N ALA A 28 -12.54 18.77 8.03
CA ALA A 28 -12.13 18.28 6.71
C ALA A 28 -10.92 17.36 6.83
N TRP A 29 -9.90 17.74 7.62
CA TRP A 29 -8.75 16.89 7.92
C TRP A 29 -9.16 15.58 8.62
N TYR A 30 -10.05 15.68 9.60
CA TYR A 30 -10.53 14.52 10.34
C TYR A 30 -11.27 13.53 9.44
N PHE A 31 -12.17 14.00 8.57
CA PHE A 31 -12.97 13.14 7.70
C PHE A 31 -12.20 12.63 6.48
N LEU A 32 -11.41 13.48 5.83
CA LEU A 32 -10.71 13.12 4.61
C LEU A 32 -9.47 12.27 4.88
N GLU A 33 -8.75 12.56 5.97
CA GLU A 33 -7.48 11.89 6.25
C GLU A 33 -7.61 10.96 7.46
N TYR A 34 -7.99 11.46 8.63
CA TYR A 34 -7.89 10.66 9.86
C TYR A 34 -8.89 9.48 9.89
N ARG A 35 -10.14 9.70 9.50
CA ARG A 35 -11.16 8.64 9.52
C ARG A 35 -10.85 7.55 8.48
N VAL A 36 -10.69 7.98 7.22
CA VAL A 36 -10.43 7.11 6.07
C VAL A 36 -9.19 6.26 6.27
N TRP A 37 -8.11 6.86 6.78
CA TRP A 37 -6.85 6.13 6.88
C TRP A 37 -6.66 5.45 8.23
N VAL A 38 -7.03 6.07 9.36
CA VAL A 38 -6.66 5.56 10.69
C VAL A 38 -7.77 4.72 11.33
N LEU A 39 -9.04 5.07 11.13
CA LEU A 39 -10.15 4.44 11.86
C LEU A 39 -10.86 3.31 11.10
N GLU A 40 -10.85 3.31 9.77
CA GLU A 40 -11.49 2.21 9.03
C GLU A 40 -10.82 0.85 9.37
N PRO A 41 -11.60 -0.20 9.70
CA PRO A 41 -11.06 -1.51 10.02
C PRO A 41 -10.34 -2.10 8.80
N ARG A 42 -9.02 -2.16 8.89
CA ARG A 42 -8.15 -2.65 7.81
C ARG A 42 -8.11 -4.18 7.84
N VAL A 43 -8.70 -4.83 6.84
CA VAL A 43 -8.62 -6.29 6.69
C VAL A 43 -7.38 -6.64 5.89
N GLN A 44 -6.46 -7.40 6.50
CA GLN A 44 -5.28 -7.89 5.83
C GLN A 44 -5.69 -8.99 4.83
N GLN A 45 -5.54 -8.70 3.54
CA GLN A 45 -5.81 -9.68 2.49
C GLN A 45 -4.50 -10.24 1.93
N GLN A 46 -4.52 -11.54 1.67
CA GLN A 46 -3.39 -12.29 1.15
C GLN A 46 -3.67 -12.71 -0.29
N TYR A 47 -2.89 -12.17 -1.21
CA TYR A 47 -2.99 -12.51 -2.62
C TYR A 47 -1.91 -13.51 -2.96
N THR A 48 -2.29 -14.53 -3.73
CA THR A 48 -1.37 -15.53 -4.23
C THR A 48 -1.20 -15.34 -5.73
N ALA A 49 -0.02 -14.92 -6.15
CA ALA A 49 0.33 -14.81 -7.56
C ALA A 49 1.23 -15.98 -7.98
N ARG A 50 1.12 -16.35 -9.25
CA ARG A 50 1.97 -17.31 -9.95
C ARG A 50 2.72 -16.56 -11.03
N LEU A 51 4.05 -16.60 -10.97
CA LEU A 51 4.93 -15.93 -11.93
C LEU A 51 5.89 -16.95 -12.52
N SER A 52 6.30 -16.68 -13.75
CA SER A 52 7.10 -17.58 -14.57
C SER A 52 8.37 -16.87 -15.01
N ILE A 53 9.54 -17.39 -14.63
CA ILE A 53 10.83 -16.77 -14.93
C ILE A 53 11.38 -17.35 -16.23
N LEU A 54 11.14 -16.67 -17.35
CA LEU A 54 11.52 -17.13 -18.70
C LEU A 54 13.04 -17.18 -18.93
N ASN A 55 13.82 -16.35 -18.23
CA ASN A 55 15.26 -16.18 -18.50
C ASN A 55 16.15 -16.97 -17.53
N ARG A 56 15.69 -18.08 -16.93
CA ARG A 56 16.52 -18.82 -15.97
C ARG A 56 16.25 -20.32 -15.93
N ASN A 57 17.33 -21.09 -16.03
CA ASN A 57 17.27 -22.55 -15.96
C ASN A 57 17.03 -23.05 -14.53
N TYR A 58 16.09 -23.98 -14.38
CA TYR A 58 15.74 -24.56 -13.10
C TYR A 58 16.92 -25.41 -12.60
N SER A 59 17.51 -25.00 -11.47
CA SER A 59 18.59 -25.74 -10.81
C SER A 59 18.04 -26.48 -9.59
N SER A 60 18.59 -27.65 -9.27
CA SER A 60 18.20 -28.47 -8.11
C SER A 60 18.33 -27.73 -6.77
N GLY A 61 19.11 -26.66 -6.70
CA GLY A 61 19.16 -25.79 -5.52
C GLY A 61 17.85 -25.06 -5.26
N LEU A 62 17.03 -24.79 -6.27
CA LEU A 62 15.76 -24.05 -6.13
C LEU A 62 14.62 -24.89 -5.55
N SER A 63 14.75 -26.22 -5.50
CA SER A 63 13.74 -27.11 -4.91
C SER A 63 13.77 -27.11 -3.37
N SER A 64 14.92 -26.77 -2.78
CA SER A 64 15.11 -26.81 -1.33
C SER A 64 15.06 -25.41 -0.72
N HIS A 65 14.09 -25.17 0.17
CA HIS A 65 13.91 -23.90 0.87
C HIS A 65 15.11 -23.51 1.77
N THR A 66 15.94 -24.49 2.14
CA THR A 66 17.13 -24.27 2.97
C THR A 66 18.38 -23.97 2.16
N SER A 67 18.30 -24.03 0.82
CA SER A 67 19.47 -23.77 0.00
C SER A 67 19.76 -22.26 -0.10
N PRO A 68 21.05 -21.87 -0.18
CA PRO A 68 21.42 -20.49 -0.42
C PRO A 68 20.95 -20.01 -1.80
N ALA A 69 20.85 -20.91 -2.78
CA ALA A 69 20.35 -20.60 -4.12
C ALA A 69 18.86 -20.22 -4.11
N PHE A 70 18.05 -20.93 -3.32
CA PHE A 70 16.64 -20.60 -3.10
C PHE A 70 16.50 -19.22 -2.46
N THR A 71 17.26 -18.97 -1.39
CA THR A 71 17.15 -17.71 -0.63
C THR A 71 17.59 -16.51 -1.48
N ALA A 72 18.68 -16.64 -2.24
CA ALA A 72 19.15 -15.59 -3.14
C ALA A 72 18.12 -15.26 -4.22
N GLN A 73 17.55 -16.28 -4.86
CA GLN A 73 16.57 -16.09 -5.93
C GLN A 73 15.20 -15.63 -5.40
N ALA A 74 14.79 -16.12 -4.23
CA ALA A 74 13.59 -15.64 -3.55
C ALA A 74 13.72 -14.16 -3.20
N LYS A 75 14.89 -13.72 -2.75
CA LYS A 75 15.16 -12.30 -2.46
C LYS A 75 15.11 -11.45 -3.73
N GLU A 76 15.72 -11.92 -4.82
CA GLU A 76 15.70 -11.24 -6.12
C GLU A 76 14.26 -11.03 -6.64
N VAL A 77 13.43 -12.07 -6.58
CA VAL A 77 12.03 -11.98 -7.00
C VAL A 77 11.20 -11.11 -6.06
N GLN A 78 11.43 -11.20 -4.74
CA GLN A 78 10.76 -10.33 -3.76
C GLN A 78 11.12 -8.86 -4.00
N ASP A 79 12.39 -8.54 -4.26
CA ASP A 79 12.84 -7.17 -4.53
C ASP A 79 12.24 -6.65 -5.85
N MET A 80 12.13 -7.49 -6.88
CA MET A 80 11.46 -7.15 -8.13
C MET A 80 9.99 -6.81 -7.91
N VAL A 81 9.22 -7.69 -7.25
CA VAL A 81 7.79 -7.44 -7.00
C VAL A 81 7.60 -6.22 -6.11
N ARG A 82 8.45 -6.05 -5.08
CA ARG A 82 8.43 -4.86 -4.23
C ARG A 82 8.62 -3.58 -5.04
N ARG A 83 9.56 -3.55 -6.00
CA ARG A 83 9.78 -2.37 -6.86
C ARG A 83 8.57 -2.08 -7.76
N ILE A 84 8.00 -3.11 -8.37
CA ILE A 84 6.82 -2.97 -9.24
C ILE A 84 5.63 -2.43 -8.45
N VAL A 85 5.32 -3.04 -7.30
CA VAL A 85 4.19 -2.61 -6.48
C VAL A 85 4.42 -1.21 -5.90
N LYS A 86 5.64 -0.89 -5.45
CA LYS A 86 5.99 0.45 -5.00
C LYS A 86 5.93 1.52 -6.10
N GLY A 87 6.12 1.14 -7.36
CA GLY A 87 5.98 2.02 -8.51
C GLY A 87 4.52 2.23 -8.94
N SER A 88 3.57 1.52 -8.34
CA SER A 88 2.14 1.60 -8.66
C SER A 88 1.34 2.34 -7.58
N ASP A 89 0.07 2.62 -7.87
CA ASP A 89 -0.86 3.19 -6.90
C ASP A 89 -1.09 2.28 -5.67
N LEU A 90 -0.75 0.99 -5.78
CA LEU A 90 -0.82 0.01 -4.69
C LEU A 90 0.31 0.16 -3.66
N SER A 91 1.29 1.03 -3.91
CA SER A 91 2.44 1.27 -3.02
C SER A 91 2.05 1.57 -1.58
N ARG A 92 0.91 2.24 -1.38
CA ARG A 92 0.38 2.67 -0.08
C ARG A 92 -0.29 1.54 0.71
N TYR A 93 -0.73 0.49 0.01
CA TYR A 93 -1.44 -0.67 0.60
C TYR A 93 -0.53 -1.89 0.74
N PHE A 94 0.64 -1.86 0.11
CA PHE A 94 1.61 -2.93 0.12
C PHE A 94 2.37 -2.99 1.45
N ASN A 95 2.27 -4.13 2.14
CA ASN A 95 3.00 -4.37 3.37
C ASN A 95 4.25 -5.23 3.10
N SER A 96 4.06 -6.45 2.61
CA SER A 96 5.15 -7.40 2.40
C SER A 96 4.84 -8.42 1.30
N THR A 97 5.89 -8.95 0.70
CA THR A 97 5.86 -10.06 -0.26
C THR A 97 6.71 -11.21 0.24
N LYS A 98 6.21 -12.44 0.13
CA LYS A 98 6.99 -13.63 0.43
C LYS A 98 6.87 -14.67 -0.68
N VAL A 99 7.99 -15.24 -1.09
CA VAL A 99 8.03 -16.38 -2.02
C VAL A 99 7.91 -17.67 -1.21
N PHE A 100 6.94 -18.51 -1.57
CA PHE A 100 6.66 -19.75 -0.86
C PHE A 100 7.43 -20.94 -1.43
N ALA A 101 7.45 -21.11 -2.75
CA ALA A 101 8.12 -22.23 -3.40
C ALA A 101 8.47 -21.90 -4.87
N PHE A 102 9.43 -22.65 -5.41
CA PHE A 102 9.73 -22.69 -6.83
C PHE A 102 9.38 -24.08 -7.38
N GLY A 103 8.38 -24.12 -8.26
CA GLY A 103 7.93 -25.35 -8.93
C GLY A 103 8.43 -25.45 -10.37
N TYR A 104 8.39 -26.66 -10.93
CA TYR A 104 8.66 -26.92 -12.34
C TYR A 104 7.38 -27.33 -13.06
N ILE A 105 7.05 -26.65 -14.16
CA ILE A 105 6.07 -27.10 -15.15
C ILE A 105 6.83 -27.39 -16.45
N LYS A 106 6.56 -28.55 -17.07
CA LYS A 106 7.35 -29.19 -18.14
C LYS A 106 6.81 -28.80 -19.54
N PRO A 107 7.65 -28.67 -20.61
CA PRO A 107 9.06 -28.33 -20.68
C PRO A 107 9.22 -26.96 -21.39
N ASP A 108 8.94 -25.87 -20.70
CA ASP A 108 9.46 -24.56 -21.09
C ASP A 108 9.78 -23.78 -19.82
N LEU A 109 10.73 -24.32 -19.05
CA LEU A 109 11.45 -23.65 -17.96
C LEU A 109 10.62 -22.71 -17.07
N GLU A 110 9.41 -23.14 -16.72
CA GLU A 110 8.45 -22.25 -16.07
C GLU A 110 8.60 -22.38 -14.55
N ILE A 111 9.45 -21.52 -13.96
CA ILE A 111 9.60 -21.46 -12.50
C ILE A 111 8.36 -20.79 -11.93
N GLN A 112 7.44 -21.57 -11.37
CA GLN A 112 6.23 -21.06 -10.71
C GLN A 112 6.57 -20.50 -9.33
N VAL A 113 6.54 -19.18 -9.19
CA VAL A 113 6.75 -18.49 -7.91
C VAL A 113 5.41 -18.22 -7.26
N GLN A 114 5.13 -18.88 -6.14
CA GLN A 114 3.97 -18.56 -5.31
C GLN A 114 4.32 -17.36 -4.41
N ILE A 115 3.81 -16.18 -4.75
CA ILE A 115 4.05 -14.96 -3.97
C ILE A 115 2.82 -14.65 -3.14
N HIS A 116 3.00 -14.64 -1.82
CA HIS A 116 2.03 -14.09 -0.89
C HIS A 116 2.28 -12.60 -0.74
N ILE A 117 1.40 -11.81 -1.33
CA ILE A 117 1.39 -10.35 -1.19
C ILE A 117 0.39 -10.02 -0.09
N TYR A 118 0.88 -9.42 0.98
CA TYR A 118 0.03 -8.82 1.99
C TYR A 118 -0.35 -7.42 1.53
N VAL A 119 -1.61 -7.29 1.11
CA VAL A 119 -2.17 -6.01 0.74
C VAL A 119 -3.25 -5.69 1.76
N MET A 120 -3.11 -4.55 2.40
CA MET A 120 -4.08 -4.06 3.35
C MET A 120 -5.15 -3.31 2.57
N TYR A 121 -6.25 -4.00 2.24
CA TYR A 121 -7.36 -3.38 1.53
C TYR A 121 -8.33 -2.74 2.52
N PHE A 122 -8.84 -1.57 2.13
CA PHE A 122 -10.01 -0.94 2.72
C PHE A 122 -11.20 -1.32 1.85
N TYR A 123 -12.20 -2.02 2.40
CA TYR A 123 -13.50 -2.17 1.74
C TYR A 123 -14.43 -1.10 2.27
N THR A 124 -15.07 -0.36 1.35
CA THR A 124 -16.15 0.59 1.64
C THR A 124 -17.49 -0.14 1.67
#